data_AF-A0A1Z7ZXN8-F1
#
_entry.id   AF-A0A1Z7ZXN8-F1
#
_cell.length_a   1.000
_cell.length_b   1.000
_cell.length_c   1.000
_cell.angle_alpha   90.00
_cell.angle_beta   90.00
_cell.angle_gamma   90.00
#
_symmetry.space_group_name_H-M   'P 1'
#
loop_
_entity.id
_entity.type
_entity.pdbx_description
1 polymer ?
#
loop_
_entity_poly.entity_id
_entity_poly.type
_entity_poly.pdbx_seq_one_letter_code
_entity_poly.pdbx_strand_id
1 'polypeptide(L)'
;MKKIIFAIALLVTTVTIAQNNLFSNISTTDQYQEYWRAWDAEGDGTYEIGNKRYVVKFVLKYLPTGEGYSYAAIVDEGNDKDKSVENGNAVDGYNLCTGYPHESVMTHKYDKDGIVAIDDYVFILRGVSKDGTSFEGIDKVFIKKATGSSKSNSGKKKKMSFKERFKALKNNAKGVKDYGEAHKTLQSKNLDKLITEYLVAMKVKQNGRSAAEKKGDKNITAAKNRGDEEIKRYNDSIKATPKYQKMKAHQRRMKQMDNNNSKQSVTIYNKTGKDIYIYKDGSRNGTRINVNSSAKVDCSSNYTYKFDSNSGGSGSSCYNANTGCDRSVTIN
;
A
#
# COMPACT_ATOMS: atom_id res chain seq x y z
N MET A 1 47.20 10.10 42.10
CA MET A 1 45.87 10.03 41.47
C MET A 1 46.01 9.43 40.07
N LYS A 2 45.82 8.11 39.91
CA LYS A 2 45.85 7.43 38.62
C LYS A 2 44.42 7.01 38.27
N LYS A 3 43.90 7.52 37.15
CA LYS A 3 42.53 7.29 36.68
C LYS A 3 42.44 5.85 36.16
N ILE A 4 41.63 5.03 36.82
CA ILE A 4 41.24 3.69 36.37
C ILE A 4 40.12 3.88 35.34
N ILE A 5 40.42 3.59 34.08
CA ILE A 5 39.42 3.52 33.02
C ILE A 5 38.75 2.15 33.14
N PHE A 6 37.50 2.12 33.60
CA PHE A 6 36.65 0.94 33.56
C PHE A 6 36.23 0.69 32.10
N ALA A 7 36.90 -0.24 31.43
CA ALA A 7 36.40 -0.85 30.20
C ALA A 7 35.36 -1.92 30.59
N ILE A 8 34.07 -1.58 30.51
CA ILE A 8 32.99 -2.57 30.60
C ILE A 8 32.96 -3.31 29.26
N ALA A 9 33.70 -4.41 29.18
CA ALA A 9 33.51 -5.41 28.13
C ALA A 9 32.18 -6.12 28.41
N LEU A 10 31.12 -5.67 27.75
CA LEU A 10 29.80 -6.27 27.80
C LEU A 10 29.84 -7.57 26.99
N LEU A 11 30.36 -8.62 27.62
CA LEU A 11 30.35 -9.99 27.13
C LEU A 11 28.89 -10.48 27.22
N VAL A 12 28.08 -10.09 26.23
CA VAL A 12 26.79 -10.75 25.98
C VAL A 12 27.15 -12.17 25.59
N THR A 13 27.07 -13.09 26.56
CA THR A 13 27.04 -14.52 26.27
C THR A 13 25.79 -14.78 25.46
N THR A 14 25.92 -14.68 24.14
CA THR A 14 24.89 -15.07 23.19
C THR A 14 24.71 -16.56 23.35
N VAL A 15 23.78 -16.96 24.20
CA VAL A 15 23.09 -18.22 23.99
C VAL A 15 22.50 -18.07 22.60
N THR A 16 23.15 -18.69 21.61
CA THR A 16 22.69 -18.79 20.23
C THR A 16 21.43 -19.63 20.24
N ILE A 17 20.32 -19.05 20.72
CA ILE A 17 19.01 -19.55 20.38
C ILE A 17 18.95 -19.37 18.87
N ALA A 18 18.90 -20.48 18.14
CA ALA A 18 18.72 -20.49 16.70
C ALA A 18 17.34 -19.91 16.39
N GLN A 19 17.20 -18.58 16.42
CA GLN A 19 16.03 -17.89 15.91
C GLN A 19 15.99 -18.14 14.40
N ASN A 20 14.95 -18.86 13.98
CA ASN A 20 14.64 -19.10 12.59
C ASN A 20 14.23 -17.78 11.91
N ASN A 21 14.45 -17.74 10.60
CA ASN A 21 14.00 -16.64 9.76
C ASN A 21 12.48 -16.70 9.49
N LEU A 22 11.94 -15.63 8.89
CA LEU A 22 10.53 -15.48 8.55
C LEU A 22 9.96 -16.71 7.84
N PHE A 23 10.62 -17.17 6.78
CA PHE A 23 10.11 -18.26 5.94
C PHE A 23 10.24 -19.63 6.59
N SER A 24 11.25 -19.84 7.42
CA SER A 24 11.47 -21.08 8.17
C SER A 24 10.54 -21.21 9.38
N ASN A 25 10.01 -20.09 9.90
CA ASN A 25 9.04 -20.10 11.00
C ASN A 25 7.60 -20.35 10.55
N ILE A 26 7.29 -20.15 9.26
CA ILE A 26 5.95 -20.37 8.74
C ILE A 26 5.83 -21.82 8.27
N SER A 27 4.94 -22.58 8.91
CA SER A 27 4.60 -23.93 8.46
C SER A 27 3.61 -23.87 7.29
N THR A 28 3.89 -24.63 6.23
CA THR A 28 2.99 -24.79 5.07
C THR A 28 2.05 -25.99 5.19
N THR A 29 2.25 -26.85 6.18
CA THR A 29 1.43 -28.05 6.40
C THR A 29 0.41 -27.85 7.51
N ASP A 30 0.73 -27.01 8.49
CA ASP A 30 -0.13 -26.76 9.65
C ASP A 30 -1.18 -25.69 9.36
N GLN A 31 -2.32 -25.82 10.04
CA GLN A 31 -3.36 -24.79 10.04
C GLN A 31 -3.05 -23.71 11.07
N TYR A 32 -3.48 -22.49 10.80
CA TYR A 32 -3.43 -21.36 11.71
C TYR A 32 -4.82 -20.76 11.89
N GLN A 33 -5.13 -20.33 13.11
CA GLN A 33 -6.33 -19.55 13.40
C GLN A 33 -6.02 -18.06 13.28
N GLU A 34 -6.73 -17.36 12.40
CA GLU A 34 -6.68 -15.90 12.28
C GLU A 34 -7.51 -15.21 13.37
N TYR A 35 -6.94 -14.14 13.91
CA TYR A 35 -7.56 -13.10 14.73
C TYR A 35 -7.30 -11.74 14.07
N TRP A 36 -8.34 -11.09 13.53
CA TRP A 36 -8.17 -9.86 12.72
C TRP A 36 -8.11 -8.57 13.54
N ARG A 37 -7.97 -8.68 14.86
CA ARG A 37 -7.78 -7.54 15.76
C ARG A 37 -6.82 -7.91 16.88
N ALA A 38 -5.74 -7.16 17.00
CA ALA A 38 -4.93 -7.06 18.19
C ALA A 38 -4.85 -5.58 18.62
N TRP A 39 -5.09 -5.30 19.89
CA TRP A 39 -5.07 -3.92 20.40
C TRP A 39 -4.36 -3.89 21.75
N ASP A 40 -3.38 -3.00 21.92
CA ASP A 40 -2.84 -2.63 23.24
C ASP A 40 -3.41 -1.28 23.71
N ALA A 41 -4.29 -1.32 24.71
CA ALA A 41 -4.98 -0.13 25.19
C ALA A 41 -4.18 0.61 26.26
N GLU A 42 -3.28 -0.10 26.95
CA GLU A 42 -2.48 0.42 28.06
C GLU A 42 -1.09 0.88 27.56
N GLY A 43 -0.69 0.50 26.35
CA GLY A 43 0.64 0.80 25.77
C GLY A 43 1.77 0.07 26.50
N ASP A 44 1.45 -1.05 27.16
CA ASP A 44 2.37 -1.81 28.01
C ASP A 44 2.91 -3.08 27.33
N GLY A 45 2.58 -3.28 26.05
CA GLY A 45 2.90 -4.43 25.22
C GLY A 45 1.98 -5.63 25.43
N THR A 46 0.90 -5.51 26.23
CA THR A 46 -0.08 -6.58 26.44
C THR A 46 -1.31 -6.35 25.56
N TYR A 47 -1.51 -7.22 24.57
CA TYR A 47 -2.56 -7.03 23.58
C TYR A 47 -3.82 -7.81 23.94
N GLU A 48 -4.98 -7.16 23.79
CA GLU A 48 -6.25 -7.84 23.61
C GLU A 48 -6.34 -8.34 22.16
N ILE A 49 -6.27 -9.66 22.00
CA ILE A 49 -6.40 -10.36 20.72
C ILE A 49 -7.84 -10.87 20.56
N GLY A 50 -8.54 -10.43 19.53
CA GLY A 50 -9.96 -10.71 19.35
C GLY A 50 -10.35 -11.03 17.92
N ASN A 51 -11.66 -11.16 17.72
CA ASN A 51 -12.27 -11.39 16.42
C ASN A 51 -11.70 -12.59 15.63
N LYS A 52 -11.87 -13.79 16.20
CA LYS A 52 -11.57 -15.06 15.54
C LYS A 52 -12.35 -15.15 14.21
N ARG A 53 -11.67 -15.43 13.09
CA ARG A 53 -12.29 -15.45 11.74
C ARG A 53 -11.99 -16.72 10.96
N TYR A 54 -10.90 -16.75 10.21
CA TYR A 54 -10.59 -17.86 9.31
C TYR A 54 -9.59 -18.84 9.90
N VAL A 55 -9.71 -20.10 9.52
CA VAL A 55 -8.63 -21.07 9.63
C VAL A 55 -7.92 -21.10 8.29
N VAL A 56 -6.62 -20.87 8.31
CA VAL A 56 -5.79 -20.68 7.11
C VAL A 56 -4.64 -21.67 7.06
N LYS A 57 -4.14 -21.95 5.86
CA LYS A 57 -2.81 -22.52 5.63
C LYS A 57 -1.95 -21.51 4.91
N PHE A 58 -0.66 -21.49 5.23
CA PHE A 58 0.28 -20.65 4.53
C PHE A 58 0.84 -21.36 3.30
N VAL A 59 0.91 -20.64 2.20
CA VAL A 59 1.65 -21.03 1.00
C VAL A 59 2.86 -20.11 0.87
N LEU A 60 4.04 -20.69 0.72
CA LEU A 60 5.29 -19.96 0.53
C LEU A 60 5.85 -20.24 -0.87
N LYS A 61 6.51 -19.25 -1.47
CA LYS A 61 7.26 -19.43 -2.73
C LYS A 61 8.71 -19.04 -2.55
N TYR A 62 9.59 -19.78 -3.22
CA TYR A 62 11.03 -19.63 -3.15
C TYR A 62 11.61 -19.47 -4.55
N LEU A 63 12.68 -18.68 -4.67
CA LEU A 63 13.49 -18.64 -5.86
C LEU A 63 14.15 -20.01 -6.07
N PRO A 64 14.56 -20.36 -7.31
CA PRO A 64 15.33 -21.59 -7.56
C PRO A 64 16.62 -21.70 -6.74
N THR A 65 17.14 -20.55 -6.29
CA THR A 65 18.33 -20.42 -5.43
C THR A 65 18.04 -20.57 -3.94
N GLY A 66 16.77 -20.76 -3.54
CA GLY A 66 16.36 -21.08 -2.17
C GLY A 66 15.83 -19.90 -1.33
N GLU A 67 15.89 -18.67 -1.84
CA GLU A 67 15.38 -17.49 -1.13
C GLU A 67 13.86 -17.45 -1.17
N GLY A 68 13.21 -17.49 0.00
CA GLY A 68 11.76 -17.29 0.10
C GLY A 68 11.40 -15.88 -0.33
N TYR A 69 10.39 -15.70 -1.17
CA TYR A 69 10.06 -14.36 -1.71
C TYR A 69 8.58 -14.01 -1.62
N SER A 70 7.71 -14.96 -1.35
CA SER A 70 6.27 -14.71 -1.26
C SER A 70 5.62 -15.61 -0.22
N TYR A 71 4.58 -15.09 0.39
CA TYR A 71 3.69 -15.80 1.28
C TYR A 71 2.23 -15.48 0.94
N ALA A 72 1.33 -16.41 1.24
CA ALA A 72 -0.11 -16.17 1.25
C ALA A 72 -0.77 -17.00 2.36
N ALA A 73 -1.60 -16.36 3.17
CA ALA A 73 -2.54 -17.04 4.06
C ALA A 73 -3.82 -17.32 3.26
N ILE A 74 -4.11 -18.61 3.05
CA ILE A 74 -5.26 -19.09 2.26
C ILE A 74 -6.24 -19.76 3.21
N VAL A 75 -7.52 -19.41 3.13
CA VAL A 75 -8.59 -20.04 3.93
C VAL A 75 -8.69 -21.52 3.58
N ASP A 76 -8.56 -22.40 4.57
CA ASP A 76 -8.46 -23.85 4.39
C ASP A 76 -9.83 -24.56 4.49
N GLU A 77 -10.81 -23.93 5.16
CA GLU A 77 -12.13 -24.51 5.42
C GLU A 77 -13.26 -23.47 5.39
N GLY A 78 -14.49 -23.92 5.13
CA GLY A 78 -15.70 -23.09 5.09
C GLY A 78 -16.05 -22.49 3.72
N ASN A 79 -16.99 -21.55 3.70
CA ASN A 79 -17.52 -20.96 2.45
C ASN A 79 -16.53 -20.04 1.74
N ASP A 80 -15.56 -19.47 2.46
CA ASP A 80 -14.49 -18.64 1.92
C ASP A 80 -13.24 -19.47 1.55
N LYS A 81 -13.34 -20.80 1.46
CA LYS A 81 -12.20 -21.67 1.12
C LYS A 81 -11.47 -21.20 -0.14
N ASP A 82 -10.15 -21.33 -0.14
CA ASP A 82 -9.23 -20.93 -1.22
C ASP A 82 -9.07 -19.40 -1.40
N LYS A 83 -9.78 -18.59 -0.63
CA LYS A 83 -9.59 -17.13 -0.59
C LYS A 83 -8.27 -16.78 0.10
N SER A 84 -7.51 -15.87 -0.51
CA SER A 84 -6.37 -15.23 0.15
C SER A 84 -6.84 -14.10 1.07
N VAL A 85 -6.42 -14.15 2.33
CA VAL A 85 -6.78 -13.14 3.35
C VAL A 85 -5.62 -12.25 3.76
N GLU A 86 -4.41 -12.69 3.44
CA GLU A 86 -3.17 -11.94 3.59
C GLU A 86 -2.16 -12.50 2.59
N ASN A 87 -1.39 -11.63 1.92
CA ASN A 87 -0.33 -12.07 1.02
C ASN A 87 0.74 -10.99 0.84
N GLY A 88 1.93 -11.45 0.49
CA GLY A 88 3.02 -10.57 0.12
C GLY A 88 3.97 -11.24 -0.86
N ASN A 89 4.60 -10.42 -1.67
CA ASN A 89 5.55 -10.85 -2.69
C ASN A 89 6.64 -9.78 -2.87
N ALA A 90 7.88 -10.16 -2.62
CA ALA A 90 9.06 -9.28 -2.69
C ALA A 90 9.63 -9.16 -4.12
N VAL A 91 9.29 -10.09 -5.01
CA VAL A 91 9.74 -10.12 -6.42
C VAL A 91 8.75 -9.39 -7.32
N ASP A 92 7.45 -9.49 -7.04
CA ASP A 92 6.39 -8.83 -7.79
C ASP A 92 5.51 -8.03 -6.83
N GLY A 93 5.40 -6.71 -7.05
CA GLY A 93 4.67 -5.79 -6.20
C GLY A 93 5.53 -4.94 -5.25
N TYR A 94 4.89 -4.47 -4.19
CA TYR A 94 5.41 -3.41 -3.31
C TYR A 94 6.02 -3.90 -2.01
N ASN A 95 6.13 -5.21 -1.81
CA ASN A 95 6.79 -5.73 -0.62
C ASN A 95 8.31 -5.71 -0.77
N LEU A 96 8.98 -5.53 0.35
CA LEU A 96 10.42 -5.51 0.52
C LEU A 96 10.77 -6.58 1.53
N CYS A 97 11.68 -7.48 1.14
CA CYS A 97 12.25 -8.46 2.04
C CYS A 97 13.75 -8.45 1.81
N THR A 98 14.53 -8.32 2.88
CA THR A 98 15.99 -8.23 2.85
C THR A 98 16.56 -8.98 4.04
N GLY A 99 17.87 -9.21 4.02
CA GLY A 99 18.53 -9.87 5.13
C GLY A 99 18.78 -11.35 4.91
N TYR A 100 18.60 -11.87 3.69
CA TYR A 100 18.76 -13.29 3.37
C TYR A 100 20.13 -13.85 3.83
N PRO A 101 20.19 -15.04 4.47
CA PRO A 101 19.11 -15.99 4.77
C PRO A 101 18.45 -15.76 6.15
N HIS A 102 18.58 -14.56 6.72
CA HIS A 102 18.10 -14.20 8.06
C HIS A 102 16.99 -13.15 7.96
N GLU A 103 16.05 -13.36 7.06
CA GLU A 103 14.90 -12.47 6.89
C GLU A 103 14.11 -12.44 8.19
N SER A 104 13.90 -11.26 8.76
CA SER A 104 13.13 -11.08 9.99
C SER A 104 11.70 -10.67 9.71
N VAL A 105 11.53 -9.81 8.72
CA VAL A 105 10.25 -9.19 8.36
C VAL A 105 10.22 -8.95 6.85
N MET A 106 9.03 -9.12 6.25
CA MET A 106 8.74 -8.60 4.92
C MET A 106 7.80 -7.42 5.09
N THR A 107 8.15 -6.26 4.54
CA THR A 107 7.42 -5.00 4.74
C THR A 107 6.81 -4.48 3.45
N HIS A 108 5.70 -3.76 3.56
CA HIS A 108 5.14 -2.98 2.46
C HIS A 108 5.92 -1.67 2.31
N LYS A 109 6.32 -1.32 1.08
CA LYS A 109 7.14 -0.14 0.78
C LYS A 109 6.51 1.18 1.22
N TYR A 110 5.18 1.29 1.20
CA TYR A 110 4.47 2.55 1.44
C TYR A 110 3.81 2.60 2.81
N ASP A 111 3.13 1.52 3.20
CA ASP A 111 2.27 1.51 4.39
C ASP A 111 3.04 1.17 5.68
N LYS A 112 4.30 0.74 5.54
CA LYS A 112 5.14 0.24 6.64
C LYS A 112 4.54 -0.95 7.40
N ASP A 113 3.51 -1.57 6.85
CA ASP A 113 3.01 -2.84 7.36
C ASP A 113 4.04 -3.93 7.13
N GLY A 114 4.07 -4.95 7.97
CA GLY A 114 5.00 -6.05 7.78
C GLY A 114 4.56 -7.35 8.40
N ILE A 115 5.00 -8.46 7.81
CA ILE A 115 4.78 -9.80 8.35
C ILE A 115 6.03 -10.28 9.10
N VAL A 116 5.84 -10.79 10.30
CA VAL A 116 6.87 -11.47 11.09
C VAL A 116 6.33 -12.81 11.59
N ALA A 117 7.18 -13.84 11.65
CA ALA A 117 6.82 -15.14 12.19
C ALA A 117 7.79 -15.52 13.31
N ILE A 118 7.25 -15.87 14.48
CA ILE A 118 7.99 -16.20 15.69
C ILE A 118 7.32 -17.41 16.34
N ASP A 119 8.04 -18.52 16.44
CA ASP A 119 7.53 -19.78 16.96
C ASP A 119 6.22 -20.19 16.27
N ASP A 120 5.15 -20.40 17.03
CA ASP A 120 3.82 -20.81 16.56
C ASP A 120 2.92 -19.63 16.12
N TYR A 121 3.50 -18.44 15.97
CA TYR A 121 2.74 -17.21 15.75
C TYR A 121 3.23 -16.46 14.51
N VAL A 122 2.28 -15.95 13.72
CA VAL A 122 2.56 -15.02 12.62
C VAL A 122 1.81 -13.72 12.90
N PHE A 123 2.50 -12.60 12.82
CA PHE A 123 1.96 -11.27 13.14
C PHE A 123 2.01 -10.38 11.91
N ILE A 124 0.93 -9.61 11.72
CA ILE A 124 0.89 -8.48 10.80
C ILE A 124 1.08 -7.22 11.65
N LEU A 125 2.23 -6.59 11.47
CA LEU A 125 2.67 -5.41 12.17
C LEU A 125 2.30 -4.15 11.39
N ARG A 126 2.09 -3.04 12.10
CA ARG A 126 2.00 -1.68 11.58
C ARG A 126 3.19 -0.85 11.96
N GLY A 127 3.54 0.11 11.11
CA GLY A 127 4.54 1.12 11.42
C GLY A 127 5.94 0.53 11.65
N VAL A 128 6.30 -0.53 10.91
CA VAL A 128 7.64 -1.14 11.00
C VAL A 128 8.69 -0.08 10.64
N SER A 129 9.71 0.02 11.49
CA SER A 129 10.79 0.99 11.32
C SER A 129 11.60 0.72 10.05
N LYS A 130 12.25 1.76 9.52
CA LYS A 130 13.05 1.66 8.29
C LYS A 130 14.21 0.65 8.42
N ASP A 131 14.78 0.52 9.61
CA ASP A 131 15.85 -0.43 9.90
C ASP A 131 15.33 -1.84 10.24
N GLY A 132 14.01 -2.00 10.41
CA GLY A 132 13.33 -3.28 10.63
C GLY A 132 13.47 -3.82 12.06
N THR A 133 13.70 -2.95 13.04
CA THR A 133 13.98 -3.34 14.44
C THR A 133 12.87 -2.98 15.42
N SER A 134 11.92 -2.12 15.04
CA SER A 134 10.76 -1.74 15.85
C SER A 134 9.50 -1.60 15.01
N PHE A 135 8.35 -1.45 15.68
CA PHE A 135 7.03 -1.33 15.08
C PHE A 135 6.10 -0.53 16.01
N GLU A 136 4.96 -0.07 15.50
CA GLU A 136 3.99 0.77 16.24
C GLU A 136 2.82 -0.04 16.82
N GLY A 137 2.47 -1.16 16.19
CA GLY A 137 1.42 -2.04 16.70
C GLY A 137 1.22 -3.30 15.87
N ILE A 138 0.24 -4.11 16.28
CA ILE A 138 -0.13 -5.37 15.64
C ILE A 138 -1.56 -5.22 15.12
N ASP A 139 -1.80 -5.55 13.85
CA ASP A 139 -3.14 -5.58 13.27
C ASP A 139 -3.80 -6.93 13.39
N LYS A 140 -3.09 -7.98 12.97
CA LYS A 140 -3.61 -9.34 12.90
C LYS A 140 -2.61 -10.32 13.47
N VAL A 141 -3.14 -11.41 14.00
CA VAL A 141 -2.36 -12.53 14.52
C VAL A 141 -2.91 -13.82 13.96
N PHE A 142 -2.01 -14.67 13.48
CA PHE A 142 -2.29 -16.07 13.16
C PHE A 142 -1.63 -16.95 14.21
N ILE A 143 -2.42 -17.78 14.87
CA ILE A 143 -1.94 -18.71 15.91
C ILE A 143 -2.04 -20.13 15.36
N LYS A 144 -0.90 -20.84 15.30
CA LYS A 144 -0.86 -22.23 14.84
C LYS A 144 -1.83 -23.09 15.64
N LYS A 145 -2.66 -23.88 14.95
CA LYS A 145 -3.55 -24.85 15.60
C LYS A 145 -2.73 -26.07 15.99
N ALA A 146 -2.94 -26.59 17.20
CA ALA A 146 -2.39 -27.89 17.57
C ALA A 146 -2.99 -28.96 16.67
N THR A 147 -2.15 -29.66 15.91
CA THR A 147 -2.53 -30.90 15.24
C THR A 147 -2.78 -31.96 16.33
N GLY A 148 -3.84 -32.77 16.18
CA GLY A 148 -4.25 -33.74 17.19
C GLY A 148 -3.09 -34.61 17.68
N SER A 149 -3.07 -34.86 18.99
CA SER A 149 -2.04 -35.54 19.80
C SER A 149 -0.89 -34.65 20.33
N SER A 150 -1.22 -33.74 21.25
CA SER A 150 -0.26 -33.40 22.31
C SER A 150 -0.06 -34.65 23.18
N LYS A 151 0.95 -35.46 22.83
CA LYS A 151 1.79 -36.03 23.89
C LYS A 151 2.42 -34.83 24.56
N SER A 152 1.96 -34.55 25.77
CA SER A 152 2.64 -33.64 26.67
C SER A 152 4.07 -34.14 26.83
N ASN A 153 5.00 -33.53 26.09
CA ASN A 153 6.37 -33.53 26.57
C ASN A 153 6.32 -32.72 27.86
N SER A 154 6.35 -33.45 28.97
CA SER A 154 6.53 -32.95 30.33
C SER A 154 7.92 -32.30 30.45
N GLY A 155 8.13 -31.20 29.74
CA GLY A 155 9.20 -30.26 30.01
C GLY A 155 8.82 -29.49 31.26
N LYS A 156 9.68 -29.59 32.29
CA LYS A 156 9.60 -28.89 33.58
C LYS A 156 8.80 -27.57 33.46
N LYS A 157 7.61 -27.53 34.09
CA LYS A 157 6.80 -26.30 34.28
C LYS A 157 7.72 -25.19 34.75
N LYS A 158 8.04 -24.23 33.87
CA LYS A 158 8.72 -22.99 34.26
C LYS A 158 7.76 -22.30 35.24
N LYS A 159 8.17 -22.14 36.50
CA LYS A 159 7.36 -21.48 37.53
C LYS A 159 7.01 -20.09 37.02
N MET A 160 5.76 -19.88 36.62
CA MET A 160 5.28 -18.55 36.29
C MET A 160 5.48 -17.62 37.47
N SER A 161 6.06 -16.46 37.19
CA SER A 161 6.26 -15.37 38.13
C SER A 161 4.91 -14.89 38.67
N PHE A 162 4.89 -14.37 39.91
CA PHE A 162 3.69 -13.81 40.54
C PHE A 162 3.05 -12.71 39.67
N LYS A 163 3.85 -11.97 38.89
CA LYS A 163 3.38 -10.99 37.91
C LYS A 163 2.62 -11.61 36.73
N GLU A 164 3.08 -12.74 36.21
CA GLU A 164 2.41 -13.47 35.11
C GLU A 164 1.09 -14.07 35.60
N ARG A 165 1.07 -14.59 36.83
CA ARG A 165 -0.17 -15.05 37.48
C ARG A 165 -1.17 -13.92 37.71
N PHE A 166 -0.69 -12.75 38.14
CA PHE A 166 -1.54 -11.57 38.36
C PHE A 166 -2.07 -10.97 37.05
N LYS A 167 -1.25 -10.91 35.98
CA LYS A 167 -1.72 -10.52 34.64
C LYS A 167 -2.74 -11.51 34.07
N ALA A 168 -2.52 -12.81 34.22
CA ALA A 168 -3.50 -13.83 33.82
C ALA A 168 -4.83 -13.70 34.58
N LEU A 169 -4.79 -13.36 35.87
CA LEU A 169 -5.97 -13.06 36.69
C LEU A 169 -6.68 -11.77 36.24
N LYS A 170 -5.93 -10.70 35.93
CA LYS A 170 -6.49 -9.43 35.41
C LYS A 170 -7.17 -9.62 34.05
N ASN A 171 -6.62 -10.47 33.19
CA ASN A 171 -7.19 -10.78 31.87
C ASN A 171 -8.47 -11.65 31.98
N ASN A 172 -8.53 -12.57 32.93
CA ASN A 172 -9.77 -13.33 33.21
C ASN A 172 -10.91 -12.45 33.76
N ALA A 173 -10.60 -11.32 34.40
CA ALA A 173 -11.60 -10.40 34.93
C ALA A 173 -12.26 -9.49 33.86
N LYS A 174 -11.68 -9.37 32.66
CA LYS A 174 -12.15 -8.45 31.60
C LYS A 174 -13.15 -9.06 30.60
N GLY A 175 -13.81 -10.18 30.90
CA GLY A 175 -14.80 -10.79 29.99
C GLY A 175 -14.20 -11.26 28.66
N VAL A 176 -12.90 -11.57 28.64
CA VAL A 176 -12.18 -12.02 27.45
C VAL A 176 -12.79 -13.35 26.99
N LYS A 177 -13.31 -13.36 25.76
CA LYS A 177 -13.85 -14.58 25.12
C LYS A 177 -12.77 -15.67 25.11
N ASP A 178 -13.13 -16.85 25.58
CA ASP A 178 -12.22 -17.99 25.62
C ASP A 178 -12.03 -18.57 24.21
N TYR A 179 -10.88 -18.31 23.61
CA TYR A 179 -10.51 -18.83 22.29
C TYR A 179 -9.50 -20.00 22.37
N GLY A 180 -9.25 -20.55 23.56
CA GLY A 180 -8.37 -21.68 23.79
C GLY A 180 -7.00 -21.32 24.38
N GLU A 181 -6.25 -22.37 24.76
CA GLU A 181 -5.00 -22.23 25.54
C GLU A 181 -3.88 -21.50 24.79
N ALA A 182 -3.70 -21.75 23.49
CA ALA A 182 -2.67 -21.09 22.69
C ALA A 182 -2.92 -19.56 22.58
N HIS A 183 -4.19 -19.17 22.46
CA HIS A 183 -4.61 -17.76 22.44
C HIS A 183 -4.37 -17.08 23.80
N LYS A 184 -4.81 -17.71 24.90
CA LYS A 184 -4.53 -17.21 26.27
C LYS A 184 -3.04 -17.08 26.56
N THR A 185 -2.27 -18.07 26.12
CA THR A 185 -0.81 -18.07 26.26
C THR A 185 -0.21 -16.86 25.57
N LEU A 186 -0.58 -16.59 24.31
CA LEU A 186 -0.07 -15.44 23.59
C LEU A 186 -0.47 -14.11 24.24
N GLN A 187 -1.76 -13.94 24.61
CA GLN A 187 -2.25 -12.71 25.27
C GLN A 187 -1.58 -12.43 26.63
N SER A 188 -1.04 -13.47 27.30
CA SER A 188 -0.33 -13.30 28.57
C SER A 188 1.09 -12.74 28.41
N LYS A 189 1.63 -12.73 27.19
CA LYS A 189 2.99 -12.24 26.89
C LYS A 189 2.99 -10.74 26.66
N ASN A 190 4.16 -10.13 26.87
CA ASN A 190 4.44 -8.80 26.35
C ASN A 190 4.91 -8.95 24.89
N LEU A 191 4.02 -8.64 23.94
CA LEU A 191 4.24 -8.85 22.51
C LEU A 191 5.20 -7.82 21.91
N ASP A 192 5.17 -6.57 22.39
CA ASP A 192 6.13 -5.54 21.98
C ASP A 192 7.55 -5.99 22.25
N LYS A 193 7.80 -6.48 23.47
CA LYS A 193 9.10 -7.02 23.86
C LYS A 193 9.46 -8.26 23.05
N LEU A 194 8.54 -9.23 22.94
CA LEU A 194 8.77 -10.48 22.20
C LEU A 194 9.20 -10.21 20.75
N ILE A 195 8.45 -9.36 20.04
CA ILE A 195 8.67 -9.07 18.63
C ILE A 195 9.91 -8.19 18.47
N THR A 196 10.07 -7.15 19.29
CA THR A 196 11.25 -6.25 19.22
C THR A 196 12.55 -7.01 19.49
N GLU A 197 12.58 -7.89 20.51
CA GLU A 197 13.76 -8.71 20.80
C GLU A 197 14.09 -9.65 19.63
N TYR A 198 13.08 -10.24 18.98
CA TYR A 198 13.28 -11.03 17.76
C TYR A 198 13.85 -10.19 16.61
N LEU A 199 13.24 -9.05 16.30
CA LEU A 199 13.67 -8.17 15.21
C LEU A 199 15.10 -7.68 15.40
N VAL A 200 15.45 -7.23 16.61
CA VAL A 200 16.81 -6.78 16.97
C VAL A 200 17.82 -7.92 16.86
N ALA A 201 17.50 -9.11 17.37
CA ALA A 201 18.40 -10.25 17.31
C ALA A 201 18.63 -10.73 15.87
N MET A 202 17.58 -10.76 15.05
CA MET A 202 17.71 -11.06 13.63
C MET A 202 18.49 -9.97 12.89
N LYS A 203 18.36 -8.70 13.26
CA LYS A 203 19.16 -7.60 12.69
C LYS A 203 20.66 -7.80 12.94
N VAL A 204 21.03 -8.26 14.13
CA VAL A 204 22.43 -8.62 14.44
C VAL A 204 22.92 -9.71 13.49
N LYS A 205 22.13 -10.77 13.26
CA LYS A 205 22.47 -11.82 12.29
C LYS A 205 22.60 -11.27 10.86
N GLN A 206 21.68 -10.43 10.43
CA GLN A 206 21.70 -9.78 9.11
C GLN A 206 22.94 -8.91 8.90
N ASN A 207 23.38 -8.18 9.93
CA ASN A 207 24.58 -7.35 9.89
C ASN A 207 25.86 -8.21 9.86
N GLY A 208 25.84 -9.37 10.52
CA GLY A 208 26.93 -10.34 10.56
C GLY A 208 27.10 -11.21 9.30
N ARG A 209 26.24 -11.04 8.29
CA ARG A 209 26.27 -11.86 7.07
C ARG A 209 27.58 -11.76 6.29
N SER A 210 28.03 -12.91 5.82
CA SER A 210 29.10 -13.06 4.85
C SER A 210 28.77 -12.43 3.50
N ALA A 211 29.79 -12.24 2.65
CA ALA A 211 29.59 -11.78 1.28
C ALA A 211 28.75 -12.75 0.43
N ALA A 212 28.86 -14.05 0.70
CA ALA A 212 28.09 -15.09 0.01
C ALA A 212 26.60 -14.98 0.36
N GLU A 213 26.25 -14.82 1.64
CA GLU A 213 24.85 -14.67 2.09
C GLU A 213 24.21 -13.39 1.55
N LYS A 214 24.96 -12.28 1.49
CA LYS A 214 24.50 -11.02 0.88
C LYS A 214 24.12 -11.17 -0.60
N LYS A 215 24.50 -12.26 -1.26
CA LYS A 215 24.05 -12.57 -2.62
C LYS A 215 22.55 -12.85 -2.68
N GLY A 216 21.93 -13.34 -1.61
CA GLY A 216 20.48 -13.58 -1.56
C GLY A 216 19.66 -12.31 -1.81
N ASP A 217 20.06 -11.18 -1.20
CA ASP A 217 19.42 -9.88 -1.45
C ASP A 217 19.54 -9.46 -2.95
N LYS A 218 20.69 -9.76 -3.57
CA LYS A 218 20.92 -9.48 -5.00
C LYS A 218 20.08 -10.39 -5.90
N ASN A 219 19.89 -11.65 -5.53
CA ASN A 219 19.06 -12.60 -6.28
C ASN A 219 17.59 -12.15 -6.31
N ILE A 220 17.06 -11.69 -5.18
CA ILE A 220 15.71 -11.12 -5.09
C ILE A 220 15.59 -9.85 -5.94
N THR A 221 16.57 -8.94 -5.84
CA THR A 221 16.59 -7.72 -6.67
C THR A 221 16.63 -8.05 -8.16
N ALA A 222 17.44 -9.03 -8.56
CA ALA A 222 17.54 -9.47 -9.94
C ALA A 222 16.23 -10.12 -10.43
N ALA A 223 15.59 -10.94 -9.60
CA ALA A 223 14.29 -11.54 -9.92
C ALA A 223 13.21 -10.47 -10.13
N LYS A 224 13.18 -9.43 -9.28
CA LYS A 224 12.28 -8.29 -9.43
C LYS A 224 12.49 -7.54 -10.74
N ASN A 225 13.75 -7.22 -11.06
CA ASN A 225 14.08 -6.50 -12.29
C ASN A 225 13.70 -7.30 -13.55
N ARG A 226 13.79 -8.64 -13.54
CA ARG A 226 13.34 -9.46 -14.68
C ARG A 226 11.85 -9.31 -14.95
N GLY A 227 11.02 -9.30 -13.90
CA GLY A 227 9.58 -9.05 -14.04
C GLY A 227 9.29 -7.68 -14.67
N ASP A 228 9.96 -6.64 -14.18
CA ASP A 228 9.83 -5.27 -14.73
C ASP A 228 10.27 -5.20 -16.21
N GLU A 229 11.33 -5.90 -16.58
CA GLU A 229 11.80 -5.99 -17.97
C GLU A 229 10.80 -6.71 -18.88
N GLU A 230 10.18 -7.79 -18.43
CA GLU A 230 9.17 -8.52 -19.19
C GLU A 230 7.91 -7.67 -19.40
N ILE A 231 7.43 -6.98 -18.37
CA ILE A 231 6.31 -6.03 -18.46
C ILE A 231 6.65 -4.91 -19.45
N LYS A 232 7.88 -4.38 -19.40
CA LYS A 232 8.33 -3.36 -20.34
C LYS A 232 8.33 -3.89 -21.78
N ARG A 233 8.87 -5.09 -22.02
CA ARG A 233 8.89 -5.73 -23.35
C ARG A 233 7.47 -5.92 -23.90
N TYR A 234 6.54 -6.39 -23.07
CA TYR A 234 5.13 -6.51 -23.45
C TYR A 234 4.50 -5.15 -23.80
N ASN A 235 4.69 -4.14 -22.95
CA ASN A 235 4.16 -2.80 -23.23
C ASN A 235 4.74 -2.19 -24.50
N ASP A 236 6.03 -2.38 -24.75
CA ASP A 236 6.70 -1.88 -25.95
C ASP A 236 6.24 -2.63 -27.20
N SER A 237 5.93 -3.93 -27.12
CA SER A 237 5.35 -4.68 -28.24
C SER A 237 3.94 -4.17 -28.60
N ILE A 238 3.11 -3.87 -27.60
CA ILE A 238 1.78 -3.24 -27.82
C ILE A 238 1.94 -1.86 -28.47
N LYS A 239 2.89 -1.03 -28.00
CA LYS A 239 3.17 0.29 -28.59
C LYS A 239 3.69 0.22 -30.03
N ALA A 240 4.42 -0.85 -30.36
CA ALA A 240 4.92 -1.10 -31.71
C ALA A 240 3.79 -1.49 -32.70
N THR A 241 2.60 -1.87 -32.23
CA THR A 241 1.51 -2.25 -33.14
C THR A 241 1.01 -1.08 -34.01
N PRO A 242 0.65 -1.32 -35.29
CA PRO A 242 0.10 -0.28 -36.15
C PRO A 242 -1.18 0.35 -35.60
N LYS A 243 -2.01 -0.45 -34.92
CA LYS A 243 -3.25 0.01 -34.27
C LYS A 243 -2.96 1.06 -33.20
N TYR A 244 -1.99 0.80 -32.33
CA TYR A 244 -1.61 1.73 -31.27
C TYR A 244 -1.02 3.03 -31.85
N GLN A 245 -0.15 2.92 -32.86
CA GLN A 245 0.43 4.08 -33.53
C GLN A 245 -0.64 4.96 -34.20
N LYS A 246 -1.60 4.35 -34.91
CA LYS A 246 -2.74 5.06 -35.52
C LYS A 246 -3.59 5.77 -34.48
N MET A 247 -3.90 5.11 -33.36
CA MET A 247 -4.62 5.72 -32.24
C MET A 247 -3.87 6.93 -31.69
N LYS A 248 -2.55 6.82 -31.42
CA LYS A 248 -1.77 7.97 -30.92
C LYS A 248 -1.65 9.10 -31.94
N ALA A 249 -1.51 8.78 -33.22
CA ALA A 249 -1.52 9.78 -34.28
C ALA A 249 -2.88 10.50 -34.36
N HIS A 250 -3.98 9.78 -34.24
CA HIS A 250 -5.33 10.36 -34.16
C HIS A 250 -5.49 11.26 -32.94
N GLN A 251 -5.09 10.82 -31.74
CA GLN A 251 -5.13 11.66 -30.52
C GLN A 251 -4.31 12.95 -30.68
N ARG A 252 -3.12 12.86 -31.29
CA ARG A 252 -2.29 14.06 -31.58
C ARG A 252 -3.00 15.00 -32.55
N ARG A 253 -3.63 14.47 -33.60
CA ARG A 253 -4.41 15.27 -34.56
C ARG A 253 -5.61 15.95 -33.90
N MET A 254 -6.38 15.24 -33.07
CA MET A 254 -7.50 15.84 -32.32
C MET A 254 -7.02 16.97 -31.43
N LYS A 255 -5.97 16.75 -30.64
CA LYS A 255 -5.40 17.79 -29.77
C LYS A 255 -4.89 19.00 -30.55
N GLN A 256 -4.30 18.79 -31.73
CA GLN A 256 -3.90 19.89 -32.62
C GLN A 256 -5.11 20.65 -33.17
N MET A 257 -6.16 19.96 -33.58
CA MET A 257 -7.40 20.61 -34.03
C MET A 257 -8.07 21.39 -32.90
N ASP A 258 -8.12 20.87 -31.68
CA ASP A 258 -8.66 21.59 -30.53
C ASP A 258 -7.86 22.87 -30.24
N ASN A 259 -6.52 22.78 -30.28
CA ASN A 259 -5.64 23.94 -30.11
C ASN A 259 -5.74 24.94 -31.28
N ASN A 260 -5.95 24.48 -32.51
CA ASN A 260 -6.12 25.37 -33.66
C ASN A 260 -7.50 26.04 -33.61
N ASN A 261 -8.54 25.30 -33.23
CA ASN A 261 -9.87 25.84 -33.01
C ASN A 261 -9.89 26.85 -31.86
N SER A 262 -9.05 26.70 -30.82
CA SER A 262 -8.89 27.75 -29.80
C SER A 262 -8.27 29.02 -30.37
N LYS A 263 -7.21 28.87 -31.17
CA LYS A 263 -6.54 29.99 -31.87
C LYS A 263 -7.37 30.67 -32.96
N GLN A 264 -8.45 30.05 -33.44
CA GLN A 264 -9.36 30.61 -34.45
C GLN A 264 -10.68 31.11 -33.84
N SER A 265 -10.75 31.22 -32.53
CA SER A 265 -11.98 31.58 -31.84
C SER A 265 -11.79 32.73 -30.87
N VAL A 266 -12.85 33.50 -30.63
CA VAL A 266 -12.94 34.52 -29.60
C VAL A 266 -14.09 34.16 -28.67
N THR A 267 -13.90 34.37 -27.37
CA THR A 267 -14.98 34.21 -26.39
C THR A 267 -15.65 35.54 -26.13
N ILE A 268 -16.96 35.65 -26.34
CA ILE A 268 -17.74 36.85 -26.04
C ILE A 268 -18.50 36.62 -24.73
N TYR A 269 -18.23 37.43 -23.71
CA TYR A 269 -18.88 37.42 -22.41
C TYR A 269 -19.95 38.50 -22.33
N ASN A 270 -21.12 38.12 -21.80
CA ASN A 270 -22.23 39.03 -21.59
C ASN A 270 -22.35 39.43 -20.11
N LYS A 271 -22.08 40.70 -19.79
CA LYS A 271 -22.25 41.31 -18.46
C LYS A 271 -23.27 42.45 -18.44
N THR A 272 -24.08 42.58 -19.48
CA THR A 272 -25.05 43.68 -19.67
C THR A 272 -26.25 43.65 -18.73
N GLY A 273 -26.37 42.63 -17.87
CA GLY A 273 -27.53 42.41 -17.01
C GLY A 273 -28.77 41.87 -17.74
N LYS A 274 -28.71 41.63 -19.05
CA LYS A 274 -29.78 41.06 -19.88
C LYS A 274 -29.20 40.03 -20.84
N ASP A 275 -30.03 39.18 -21.42
CA ASP A 275 -29.59 38.29 -22.50
C ASP A 275 -29.29 39.10 -23.76
N ILE A 276 -28.29 38.64 -24.51
CA ILE A 276 -27.93 39.23 -25.80
C ILE A 276 -27.98 38.17 -26.89
N TYR A 277 -28.20 38.61 -28.12
CA TYR A 277 -28.13 37.81 -29.33
C TYR A 277 -26.97 38.34 -30.17
N ILE A 278 -25.94 37.52 -30.36
CA ILE A 278 -24.80 37.88 -31.20
C ILE A 278 -25.02 37.38 -32.63
N TYR A 279 -24.71 38.23 -33.60
CA TYR A 279 -24.87 37.95 -35.02
C TYR A 279 -23.52 38.04 -35.69
N LYS A 280 -23.14 36.97 -36.39
CA LYS A 280 -22.06 37.03 -37.39
C LYS A 280 -22.52 37.95 -38.51
N ASP A 281 -21.65 38.84 -38.96
CA ASP A 281 -21.94 39.78 -40.04
C ASP A 281 -22.48 39.06 -41.29
N GLY A 282 -23.56 39.59 -41.88
CA GLY A 282 -24.32 38.95 -42.96
C GLY A 282 -25.21 37.75 -42.55
N SER A 283 -25.19 37.29 -41.30
CA SER A 283 -26.07 36.21 -40.81
C SER A 283 -27.41 36.75 -40.31
N ARG A 284 -28.50 36.08 -40.68
CA ARG A 284 -29.85 36.32 -40.10
C ARG A 284 -30.08 35.58 -38.78
N ASN A 285 -29.26 34.57 -38.50
CA ASN A 285 -29.38 33.74 -37.30
C ASN A 285 -28.36 34.21 -36.26
N GLY A 286 -28.85 34.56 -35.08
CA GLY A 286 -28.05 34.98 -33.93
C GLY A 286 -27.92 33.87 -32.89
N THR A 287 -26.81 33.89 -32.14
CA THR A 287 -26.58 33.01 -30.99
C THR A 287 -26.95 33.76 -29.71
N ARG A 288 -27.87 33.23 -28.92
CA ARG A 288 -28.20 33.78 -27.59
C ARG A 288 -27.05 33.52 -26.62
N ILE A 289 -26.64 34.56 -25.91
CA ILE A 289 -25.75 34.49 -24.75
C ILE A 289 -26.54 34.99 -23.55
N ASN A 290 -26.84 34.08 -22.63
CA ASN A 290 -27.57 34.44 -21.41
C ASN A 290 -26.77 35.44 -20.56
N VAL A 291 -27.46 36.17 -19.69
CA VAL A 291 -26.84 37.06 -18.71
C VAL A 291 -25.75 36.34 -17.92
N ASN A 292 -24.59 36.98 -17.76
CA ASN A 292 -23.39 36.45 -17.09
C ASN A 292 -22.83 35.14 -17.70
N SER A 293 -23.16 34.85 -18.96
CA SER A 293 -22.64 33.70 -19.70
C SER A 293 -21.69 34.12 -20.82
N SER A 294 -21.16 33.15 -21.55
CA SER A 294 -20.32 33.39 -22.71
C SER A 294 -20.58 32.41 -23.85
N ALA A 295 -20.21 32.83 -25.06
CA ALA A 295 -20.17 31.96 -26.21
C ALA A 295 -18.82 32.08 -26.92
N LYS A 296 -18.36 30.97 -27.48
CA LYS A 296 -17.16 30.90 -28.29
C LYS A 296 -17.54 30.97 -29.76
N VAL A 297 -16.99 31.92 -30.50
CA VAL A 297 -17.31 32.14 -31.91
C VAL A 297 -16.04 32.27 -32.75
N ASP A 298 -16.15 32.03 -34.05
CA ASP A 298 -15.03 32.12 -35.01
C ASP A 298 -14.50 33.56 -35.08
N CYS A 299 -13.21 33.76 -34.86
CA CYS A 299 -12.58 35.07 -34.79
C CYS A 299 -12.32 35.73 -36.17
N SER A 300 -12.55 35.01 -37.28
CA SER A 300 -12.35 35.55 -38.63
C SER A 300 -13.50 36.44 -39.11
N SER A 301 -14.55 36.57 -38.30
CA SER A 301 -15.79 37.29 -38.65
C SER A 301 -16.04 38.47 -37.73
N ASN A 302 -16.72 39.50 -38.23
CA ASN A 302 -17.27 40.57 -37.39
C ASN A 302 -18.52 40.05 -36.67
N TYR A 303 -18.73 40.48 -35.43
CA TYR A 303 -19.94 40.22 -34.67
C TYR A 303 -20.55 41.50 -34.16
N THR A 304 -21.87 41.54 -34.26
CA THR A 304 -22.72 42.54 -33.62
C THR A 304 -23.59 41.86 -32.57
N TYR A 305 -24.17 42.62 -31.64
CA TYR A 305 -25.14 42.11 -30.68
C TYR A 305 -26.39 42.99 -30.60
N LYS A 306 -27.48 42.36 -30.18
CA LYS A 306 -28.78 42.99 -29.91
C LYS A 306 -29.39 42.40 -28.64
N PHE A 307 -30.28 43.15 -27.99
CA PHE A 307 -31.05 42.65 -26.84
C PHE A 307 -32.32 41.89 -27.25
N ASP A 308 -32.85 42.17 -28.45
CA ASP A 308 -34.03 41.51 -28.99
C ASP A 308 -33.71 40.89 -30.35
N SER A 309 -33.95 39.58 -30.48
CA SER A 309 -33.72 38.81 -31.70
C SER A 309 -34.59 39.24 -32.89
N ASN A 310 -35.72 39.89 -32.63
CA ASN A 310 -36.70 40.31 -33.63
C ASN A 310 -36.58 41.79 -34.01
N SER A 311 -35.64 42.52 -33.39
CA SER A 311 -35.43 43.94 -33.68
C SER A 311 -34.80 44.15 -35.06
N GLY A 312 -35.46 44.96 -35.90
CA GLY A 312 -34.91 45.43 -37.18
C GLY A 312 -33.73 46.39 -36.99
N GLY A 313 -32.88 46.52 -38.02
CA GLY A 313 -31.71 47.44 -38.02
C GLY A 313 -30.37 46.78 -37.67
N SER A 314 -29.29 47.55 -37.72
CA SER A 314 -27.92 47.08 -37.42
C SER A 314 -27.69 47.00 -35.91
N GLY A 315 -27.19 45.86 -35.42
CA GLY A 315 -26.82 45.71 -34.00
C GLY A 315 -25.56 46.49 -33.63
N SER A 316 -25.24 46.54 -32.34
CA SER A 316 -24.00 47.17 -31.84
C SER A 316 -22.81 46.26 -32.12
N SER A 317 -21.69 46.78 -32.65
CA SER A 317 -20.48 45.96 -32.84
C SER A 317 -19.91 45.51 -31.49
N CYS A 318 -19.60 44.22 -31.37
CA CYS A 318 -18.93 43.66 -30.19
C CYS A 318 -17.60 43.00 -30.51
N TYR A 319 -17.34 42.61 -31.75
CA TYR A 319 -16.06 42.06 -32.16
C TYR A 319 -15.79 42.34 -33.63
N ASN A 320 -14.57 42.77 -33.96
CA ASN A 320 -14.11 42.92 -35.33
C ASN A 320 -13.18 41.77 -35.70
N ALA A 321 -13.37 41.23 -36.91
CA ALA A 321 -12.62 40.12 -37.46
C ALA A 321 -11.11 40.31 -37.28
N ASN A 322 -10.42 39.24 -36.86
CA ASN A 322 -8.97 39.15 -36.76
C ASN A 322 -8.29 40.16 -35.81
N THR A 323 -9.05 40.91 -35.00
CA THR A 323 -8.47 41.90 -34.06
C THR A 323 -7.85 41.27 -32.81
N GLY A 324 -7.88 39.95 -32.71
CA GLY A 324 -7.26 39.14 -31.68
C GLY A 324 -8.10 37.89 -31.45
N CYS A 325 -7.59 36.74 -31.86
CA CYS A 325 -8.15 35.43 -31.58
C CYS A 325 -7.53 34.88 -30.28
N ASP A 326 -8.13 33.84 -29.69
CA ASP A 326 -7.71 33.26 -28.41
C ASP A 326 -7.78 34.25 -27.21
N ARG A 327 -8.65 35.25 -27.32
CA ARG A 327 -8.93 36.22 -26.26
C ARG A 327 -10.41 36.26 -25.93
N SER A 328 -10.73 36.95 -24.85
CA SER A 328 -12.10 37.20 -24.44
C SER A 328 -12.46 38.67 -24.65
N VAL A 329 -13.68 38.93 -25.12
CA VAL A 329 -14.28 40.26 -25.16
C VAL A 329 -15.48 40.28 -24.23
N THR A 330 -15.60 41.33 -23.42
CA THR A 330 -16.71 41.50 -22.47
C THR A 330 -17.60 42.65 -22.94
N ILE A 331 -18.90 42.38 -23.05
CA ILE A 331 -19.93 43.38 -23.30
C ILE A 331 -20.54 43.73 -21.94
N ASN A 332 -20.49 45.00 -21.55
CA ASN A 332 -21.06 45.51 -20.30
C ASN A 332 -22.34 46.29 -20.57
#